data_AF-A0A382HI23-F1
#
_entry.id   AF-A0A382HI23-F1
#
_cell.length_a   1.000
_cell.length_b   1.000
_cell.length_c   1.000
_cell.angle_alpha   90.00
_cell.angle_beta   90.00
_cell.angle_gamma   90.00
#
_symmetry.space_group_name_H-M   'P 1'
#
loop_
_entity.id
_entity.type
_entity.pdbx_description
1 polymer ?
#
loop_
_entity_poly.entity_id
_entity_poly.type
_entity_poly.pdbx_seq_one_letter_code
_entity_poly.pdbx_strand_id
1 'polypeptide(L)'
;MISFWVITLALGHNIFAIYQAWLGSLMGKVLLVFWSFSLFYHWANGIRHLLWDIGWGYDIDRVYMTGWIVVSVSVILTGLLWLSVVFV
;
A
#
# COMPACT_ATOMS: atom_id res chain seq x y z
N MET A 1 -0.75 -4.70 -9.92
CA MET A 1 0.17 -3.60 -10.31
C MET A 1 1.58 -4.12 -10.48
N ILE A 2 2.20 -4.69 -9.43
CA ILE A 2 3.56 -5.26 -9.51
C ILE A 2 3.70 -6.35 -10.57
N SER A 3 2.78 -7.32 -10.65
CA SER A 3 2.88 -8.41 -11.64
C SER A 3 2.90 -7.89 -13.08
N PHE A 4 2.03 -6.92 -13.41
CA PHE A 4 2.02 -6.28 -14.73
C PHE A 4 3.28 -5.46 -14.97
N TRP A 5 3.83 -4.80 -13.95
CA TRP A 5 5.10 -4.10 -14.05
C TRP A 5 6.25 -5.06 -14.42
N VAL A 6 6.34 -6.21 -13.75
CA VAL A 6 7.38 -7.23 -14.03
C VAL A 6 7.20 -7.85 -15.42
N ILE A 7 5.96 -8.18 -15.80
CA ILE A 7 5.66 -8.74 -17.12
C ILE A 7 6.04 -7.74 -18.22
N THR A 8 5.60 -6.49 -18.11
CA THR A 8 5.88 -5.46 -19.14
C THR A 8 7.36 -5.12 -19.22
N LEU A 9 8.09 -5.17 -18.09
CA LEU A 9 9.55 -5.05 -18.07
C LEU A 9 10.22 -6.18 -18.87
N ALA A 10 9.76 -7.42 -18.70
CA ALA A 10 10.29 -8.58 -19.42
C ALA A 10 9.97 -8.56 -20.93
N LEU A 11 8.86 -7.94 -21.33
CA LEU A 11 8.44 -7.83 -22.73
C LEU A 11 9.20 -6.77 -23.54
N GLY A 12 10.12 -6.04 -22.92
CA GLY A 12 11.02 -5.10 -23.58
C GLY A 12 10.61 -3.63 -23.47
N HIS A 13 11.54 -2.75 -23.86
CA HIS A 13 11.49 -1.31 -23.61
C HIS A 13 10.17 -0.67 -24.04
N ASN A 14 9.72 -0.91 -25.27
CA ASN A 14 8.55 -0.21 -25.84
C ASN A 14 7.27 -0.49 -25.03
N ILE A 15 7.06 -1.76 -24.64
CA ILE A 15 5.88 -2.15 -23.86
C ILE A 15 5.97 -1.60 -22.44
N PHE A 16 7.15 -1.69 -21.84
CA PHE A 16 7.39 -1.11 -20.52
C PHE A 16 7.16 0.41 -20.49
N ALA A 17 7.64 1.15 -21.50
CA ALA A 17 7.45 2.60 -21.60
C ALA A 17 5.97 2.99 -21.69
N ILE A 18 5.16 2.24 -22.47
CA ILE A 18 3.70 2.46 -22.53
C ILE A 18 3.05 2.24 -21.17
N TYR A 19 3.43 1.17 -20.46
CA TYR A 19 2.90 0.88 -19.13
C TYR A 19 3.28 1.96 -18.11
N GLN A 20 4.53 2.45 -18.15
CA GLN A 20 4.98 3.55 -17.29
C GLN A 20 4.24 4.86 -17.60
N ALA A 21 4.01 5.19 -18.87
CA ALA A 21 3.22 6.35 -19.25
C ALA A 21 1.77 6.25 -18.72
N TRP A 22 1.16 5.06 -18.78
CA TRP A 22 -0.16 4.83 -18.21
C TRP A 22 -0.17 4.96 -16.69
N LEU A 23 0.81 4.40 -15.98
CA LEU A 23 0.96 4.58 -14.52
C LEU A 23 1.17 6.05 -14.12
N GLY A 24 1.83 6.84 -14.98
CA GLY A 24 2.05 8.27 -14.79
C GLY A 24 0.81 9.14 -15.00
N SER A 25 -0.23 8.62 -15.67
CA SER A 25 -1.52 9.32 -15.84
C SER A 25 -2.23 9.54 -14.50
N LEU A 26 -3.20 10.46 -14.46
CA LEU A 26 -4.01 10.70 -13.26
C LEU A 26 -4.67 9.40 -12.75
N MET A 27 -5.27 8.62 -13.67
CA MET A 27 -5.91 7.35 -13.31
C MET A 27 -4.90 6.34 -12.77
N GLY A 28 -3.73 6.22 -13.41
CA GLY A 28 -2.65 5.35 -12.95
C GLY A 28 -2.18 5.70 -11.55
N LYS A 29 -1.97 7.00 -11.28
CA LYS A 29 -1.59 7.50 -9.95
C LYS A 29 -2.66 7.23 -8.90
N VAL A 30 -3.93 7.49 -9.19
CA VAL A 30 -5.05 7.19 -8.27
C VAL A 30 -5.07 5.71 -7.91
N LEU A 31 -4.93 4.82 -8.91
CA LEU A 31 -4.86 3.38 -8.67
C LEU A 31 -3.65 2.99 -7.81
N LEU A 32 -2.48 3.59 -8.06
CA LEU A 32 -1.28 3.36 -7.25
C LEU A 32 -1.47 3.85 -5.79
N VAL A 33 -2.17 4.96 -5.55
CA VAL A 33 -2.48 5.46 -4.20
C VAL A 33 -3.27 4.41 -3.44
N PHE A 34 -4.42 3.98 -3.98
CA PHE A 34 -5.25 2.98 -3.33
C PHE A 34 -4.56 1.63 -3.18
N TRP A 35 -3.74 1.25 -4.16
CA TRP A 35 -2.95 0.03 -4.09
C TRP A 35 -1.92 0.10 -2.95
N SER A 36 -1.19 1.21 -2.82
CA SER A 36 -0.23 1.43 -1.74
C SER A 36 -0.89 1.49 -0.36
N PHE A 37 -2.03 2.17 -0.24
CA PHE A 37 -2.83 2.17 0.99
C PHE A 37 -3.28 0.76 1.38
N SER A 38 -3.81 -0.01 0.42
CA SER A 38 -4.25 -1.39 0.66
C SER A 38 -3.10 -2.27 1.12
N LEU A 39 -1.90 -2.09 0.55
CA LEU A 39 -0.69 -2.81 0.96
C LEU A 39 -0.30 -2.49 2.40
N PHE A 40 -0.20 -1.21 2.77
CA PHE A 40 0.17 -0.80 4.12
C PHE A 40 -0.89 -1.20 5.15
N TYR A 41 -2.17 -1.09 4.80
CA TYR A 41 -3.27 -1.55 5.64
C TYR A 41 -3.22 -3.05 5.87
N HIS A 42 -3.04 -3.84 4.82
CA HIS A 42 -2.92 -5.28 4.94
C HIS A 42 -1.72 -5.68 5.82
N TRP A 43 -0.57 -5.04 5.62
CA TRP A 43 0.64 -5.32 6.40
C TRP A 43 0.48 -4.94 7.89
N ALA A 44 0.02 -3.73 8.19
CA ALA A 44 -0.21 -3.28 9.56
C ALA A 44 -1.29 -4.11 10.26
N ASN A 45 -2.36 -4.46 9.54
CA ASN A 45 -3.38 -5.36 10.06
C ASN A 45 -2.83 -6.78 10.28
N GLY A 46 -1.92 -7.25 9.42
CA GLY A 46 -1.20 -8.51 9.60
C GLY A 46 -0.40 -8.54 10.90
N ILE A 47 0.31 -7.46 11.23
CA ILE A 47 1.00 -7.33 12.54
C ILE A 47 -0.01 -7.44 13.68
N ARG A 48 -1.15 -6.73 13.59
CA ARG A 48 -2.22 -6.80 14.59
C ARG A 48 -2.76 -8.24 14.75
N HIS A 49 -2.94 -8.97 13.66
CA HIS A 49 -3.33 -10.37 13.70
C HIS A 49 -2.27 -11.25 14.37
N LEU A 50 -0.99 -11.08 14.08
CA LEU A 50 0.08 -11.83 14.74
C LEU A 50 0.13 -11.55 16.26
N LEU A 51 -0.18 -10.32 16.68
CA LEU A 51 -0.32 -9.98 18.10
C LEU A 51 -1.51 -10.70 18.74
N TRP A 52 -2.62 -10.83 18.00
CA TRP A 52 -3.74 -11.65 18.45
C TRP A 52 -3.35 -13.12 18.56
N ASP A 53 -2.56 -13.66 17.64
CA ASP A 53 -2.14 -15.07 17.68
C ASP A 53 -1.33 -15.43 18.92
N ILE A 54 -0.58 -14.47 19.49
CA ILE A 54 0.18 -14.64 20.75
C ILE A 54 -0.61 -14.28 22.01
N GLY A 55 -1.91 -14.01 21.86
CA GLY A 55 -2.80 -13.77 22.99
C GLY A 55 -2.93 -12.30 23.44
N TRP A 56 -2.40 -11.35 22.69
CA TRP A 56 -2.41 -9.93 23.06
C TRP A 56 -3.55 -9.16 22.40
N GLY A 57 -4.21 -8.25 23.12
CA GLY A 57 -5.11 -7.27 22.51
C GLY A 57 -6.53 -7.77 22.21
N TYR A 58 -7.03 -8.74 23.00
CA TYR A 58 -8.38 -9.30 22.87
C TYR A 58 -9.49 -8.52 23.58
N ASP A 59 -9.17 -7.60 24.49
CA ASP A 59 -10.18 -6.74 25.08
C ASP A 59 -10.73 -5.75 24.04
N ILE A 60 -12.03 -5.48 24.11
CA ILE A 60 -12.73 -4.74 23.06
C ILE A 60 -12.18 -3.32 22.87
N ASP A 61 -11.72 -2.70 23.96
CA ASP A 61 -11.13 -1.37 23.95
C ASP A 61 -9.82 -1.37 23.14
N ARG A 62 -8.93 -2.35 23.37
CA ARG A 62 -7.72 -2.53 22.55
C ARG A 62 -8.02 -2.91 21.12
N VAL A 63 -9.05 -3.70 20.84
CA VAL A 63 -9.45 -4.03 19.46
C VAL A 63 -9.80 -2.77 18.68
N TYR A 64 -10.59 -1.86 19.26
CA TYR A 64 -10.93 -0.59 18.61
C TYR A 64 -9.72 0.34 18.49
N MET A 65 -8.95 0.49 19.56
CA MET A 65 -7.74 1.33 19.56
C MET A 65 -6.75 0.87 18.49
N THR A 66 -6.43 -0.42 18.45
CA THR A 66 -5.49 -0.97 17.47
C THR A 66 -6.04 -0.95 16.04
N GLY A 67 -7.36 -1.07 15.85
CA GLY A 67 -8.01 -0.87 14.56
C GLY A 67 -7.76 0.53 14.01
N TRP A 68 -7.98 1.57 14.82
CA TRP A 68 -7.69 2.95 14.42
C TRP A 68 -6.19 3.20 14.21
N ILE A 69 -5.32 2.60 15.02
CA ILE A 69 -3.86 2.66 14.81
C ILE A 69 -3.49 2.10 13.43
N VAL A 70 -4.03 0.95 13.03
CA VAL A 70 -3.78 0.36 11.70
C VAL A 70 -4.19 1.33 10.60
N VAL A 71 -5.38 1.94 10.69
CA VAL A 71 -5.84 2.94 9.70
C VAL A 71 -4.90 4.14 9.66
N SER A 72 -4.58 4.74 10.81
CA SER A 72 -3.72 5.93 10.89
C SER A 72 -2.32 5.67 10.34
N VAL A 73 -1.70 4.53 10.71
CA VAL A 73 -0.38 4.13 10.18
C VAL A 73 -0.44 3.96 8.66
N SER A 74 -1.50 3.32 8.14
CA SER A 74 -1.66 3.11 6.69
C SER A 74 -1.78 4.42 5.92
N VAL A 75 -2.55 5.38 6.46
CA VAL A 75 -2.68 6.73 5.86
C VAL A 75 -1.34 7.47 5.91
N ILE A 76 -0.64 7.45 7.04
CA ILE A 76 0.66 8.12 7.21
C ILE A 76 1.69 7.55 6.25
N LEU A 77 1.85 6.22 6.19
CA LEU A 77 2.81 5.57 5.29
C LEU A 77 2.49 5.82 3.83
N THR A 78 1.20 5.80 3.45
CA THR A 78 0.77 6.19 2.11
C THR A 78 1.15 7.64 1.82
N GLY A 79 0.84 8.57 2.73
CA GLY A 79 1.20 9.97 2.58
C GLY A 79 2.70 10.18 2.41
N LEU A 80 3.53 9.57 3.27
CA LEU A 80 4.99 9.65 3.20
C LEU A 80 5.54 9.10 1.87
N LEU A 81 5.01 7.97 1.40
CA LEU A 81 5.38 7.41 0.10
C LEU A 81 5.07 8.40 -1.02
N TRP A 82 3.87 8.98 -1.06
CA TRP A 82 3.49 9.89 -2.13
C TRP A 82 4.18 11.26 -2.04
N LEU A 83 4.52 11.72 -0.84
CA LEU A 83 5.42 12.86 -0.67
C LEU A 83 6.77 12.58 -1.33
N SER A 84 7.36 11.40 -1.10
CA SER A 84 8.63 11.04 -1.76
C SER A 84 8.51 10.94 -3.28
N VAL A 85 7.37 10.52 -3.83
CA VAL A 85 7.15 10.39 -5.28
C VAL A 85 6.90 11.74 -5.98
N VAL A 86 6.37 12.74 -5.25
CA VAL A 86 6.07 14.07 -5.82
C VAL A 86 7.23 15.04 -5.66
N PHE A 87 8.02 14.93 -4.59
CA PHE A 87 9.09 15.87 -4.25
C PHE A 87 10.51 15.38 -4.58
N VAL A 88 10.65 14.16 -5.12
CA VAL A 88 11.90 13.61 -5.67
C VAL A 88 11.71 13.36 -7.16
#